data_AF-A0A2X1RRY8-F1
#
_entry.id   AF-A0A2X1RRY8-F1
#
_cell.length_a   1.000
_cell.length_b   1.000
_cell.length_c   1.000
_cell.angle_alpha   90.00
_cell.angle_beta   90.00
_cell.angle_gamma   90.00
#
_symmetry.space_group_name_H-M   'P 1'
#
loop_
_entity.id
_entity.type
_entity.pdbx_description
1 polymer ?
#
loop_
_entity_poly.entity_id
_entity_poly.type
_entity_poly.pdbx_seq_one_letter_code
_entity_poly.pdbx_strand_id
1 'polypeptide(L)'
;MRNLVLEQAKSNLANAVRQVEQLGFTVQQLQSAVHANEISLAQAQGNLARRVQLEKMGAIDKESFQHAKEAVELAKANLNASKNQLAANQALLSNVPLREQPQIQNAINSLKQAWLNLQRTKIRSPIDGYVARRNVQVGQAVSVGGALMAVGI
;
A
#
# COMPACT_ATOMS: atom_id res chain seq x y z
N MET A 1 4.82 28.86 9.82
CA MET A 1 4.17 28.15 8.69
C MET A 1 5.12 27.29 7.82
N ARG A 2 6.44 27.49 7.75
CA ARG A 2 7.30 26.80 6.73
C ARG A 2 7.95 25.48 7.19
N ASN A 3 8.30 25.36 8.47
CA ASN A 3 8.62 24.06 9.08
C ASN A 3 7.41 23.10 9.05
N LEU A 4 6.19 23.65 9.03
CA LEU A 4 4.95 22.87 8.91
C LEU A 4 4.95 22.01 7.64
N VAL A 5 5.40 22.55 6.50
CA VAL A 5 5.38 21.83 5.22
C VAL A 5 6.34 20.63 5.23
N LEU A 6 7.51 20.78 5.83
CA LEU A 6 8.48 19.70 5.97
C LEU A 6 8.01 18.63 6.98
N GLU A 7 7.49 19.05 8.13
CA GLU A 7 6.92 18.13 9.13
C GLU A 7 5.66 17.40 8.63
N GLN A 8 4.85 18.07 7.80
CA GLN A 8 3.70 17.48 7.15
C GLN A 8 4.11 16.48 6.07
N ALA A 9 5.15 16.76 5.29
CA ALA A 9 5.71 15.81 4.33
C ALA A 9 6.32 14.57 5.01
N LYS A 10 6.98 14.73 6.18
CA LYS A 10 7.45 13.59 7.00
C LYS A 10 6.29 12.74 7.52
N SER A 11 5.26 13.40 8.06
CA SER A 11 4.05 12.71 8.54
C SER A 11 3.36 11.95 7.41
N ASN A 12 3.28 12.53 6.21
CA ASN A 12 2.71 11.88 5.02
C ASN A 12 3.51 10.64 4.61
N LEU A 13 4.84 10.69 4.67
CA LEU A 13 5.69 9.52 4.42
C LEU A 13 5.47 8.42 5.48
N ALA A 14 5.42 8.79 6.77
CA ALA A 14 5.15 7.82 7.84
C ALA A 14 3.76 7.16 7.68
N ASN A 15 2.75 7.93 7.28
CA ASN A 15 1.41 7.41 7.00
C ASN A 15 1.39 6.47 5.79
N ALA A 16 2.10 6.83 4.71
CA ALA A 16 2.23 5.97 3.53
C ALA A 16 2.91 4.64 3.86
N VAL A 17 3.99 4.66 4.66
CA VAL A 17 4.67 3.43 5.11
C VAL A 17 3.72 2.55 5.92
N ARG A 18 3.01 3.11 6.91
CA ARG A 18 2.03 2.35 7.71
C ARG A 18 0.91 1.77 6.87
N GLN A 19 0.40 2.51 5.90
CA GLN A 19 -0.68 2.04 5.03
C GLN A 19 -0.23 0.84 4.19
N VAL A 20 0.99 0.86 3.68
CA VAL A 20 1.57 -0.27 2.95
C VAL A 20 1.83 -1.46 3.87
N GLU A 21 2.36 -1.24 5.06
CA GLU A 21 2.55 -2.32 6.05
C GLU A 21 1.21 -2.97 6.43
N GLN A 22 0.16 -2.17 6.62
CA GLN A 22 -1.20 -2.66 6.86
C GLN A 22 -1.70 -3.54 5.71
N LEU A 23 -1.52 -3.12 4.45
CA LEU A 23 -1.85 -3.95 3.29
C LEU A 23 -1.06 -5.28 3.30
N GLY A 24 0.20 -5.24 3.72
CA GLY A 24 1.03 -6.44 3.88
C GLY A 24 0.44 -7.43 4.91
N PHE A 25 0.01 -6.93 6.07
CA PHE A 25 -0.68 -7.75 7.06
C PHE A 25 -2.02 -8.29 6.55
N THR A 26 -2.77 -7.51 5.76
CA THR A 26 -4.00 -7.98 5.11
C THR A 26 -3.72 -9.12 4.14
N VAL A 27 -2.65 -9.06 3.36
CA VAL A 27 -2.25 -10.17 2.48
C VAL A 27 -1.87 -11.42 3.28
N GLN A 28 -1.13 -11.28 4.38
CA GLN A 28 -0.80 -12.42 5.26
C GLN A 28 -2.05 -13.06 5.88
N GLN A 29 -3.03 -12.24 6.27
CA GLN A 29 -4.32 -12.71 6.76
C GLN A 29 -5.08 -13.48 5.67
N LEU A 30 -5.11 -12.96 4.44
CA LEU A 30 -5.74 -13.63 3.30
C LEU A 30 -5.02 -14.93 2.92
N GLN A 31 -3.70 -15.00 3.03
CA GLN A 31 -2.92 -16.23 2.85
C GLN A 31 -3.34 -17.30 3.85
N SER A 32 -3.49 -16.90 5.12
CA SER A 32 -3.99 -17.78 6.18
C SER A 32 -5.41 -18.25 5.90
N ALA A 33 -6.28 -17.37 5.40
CA ALA A 33 -7.65 -17.70 5.02
C ALA A 33 -7.72 -18.70 3.84
N VAL A 34 -6.86 -18.53 2.83
CA VAL A 34 -6.71 -19.51 1.74
C VAL A 34 -6.30 -20.86 2.32
N HIS A 35 -5.28 -20.90 3.17
CA HIS A 35 -4.82 -22.16 3.78
C HIS A 35 -5.91 -22.85 4.61
N ALA A 36 -6.68 -22.11 5.40
CA ALA A 36 -7.81 -22.64 6.14
C ALA A 36 -8.88 -23.24 5.22
N ASN A 37 -9.18 -22.60 4.09
CA ASN A 37 -10.13 -23.11 3.10
C ASN A 37 -9.60 -24.33 2.33
N GLU A 38 -8.28 -24.44 2.13
CA GLU A 38 -7.66 -25.66 1.57
C GLU A 38 -7.85 -26.85 2.51
N ILE A 39 -7.65 -26.65 3.82
CA ILE A 39 -7.91 -27.68 4.83
C ILE A 39 -9.39 -28.06 4.85
N SER A 40 -10.31 -27.08 4.81
CA SER A 40 -11.75 -27.33 4.76
C SER A 40 -12.17 -28.15 3.53
N LEU A 41 -11.62 -27.82 2.35
CA LEU A 41 -11.84 -28.60 1.14
C LEU A 41 -11.32 -30.04 1.28
N ALA A 42 -10.12 -30.23 1.82
CA ALA A 42 -9.55 -31.56 2.05
C ALA A 42 -10.42 -32.39 3.02
N GLN A 43 -10.93 -31.77 4.09
CA GLN A 43 -11.86 -32.42 5.02
C GLN A 43 -13.17 -32.83 4.34
N ALA A 44 -13.78 -31.94 3.55
CA ALA A 44 -15.00 -32.23 2.80
C ALA A 44 -14.79 -33.38 1.80
N GLN A 45 -13.66 -33.39 1.09
CA GLN A 45 -13.29 -34.47 0.17
C GLN A 45 -13.11 -35.81 0.90
N GLY A 46 -12.45 -35.81 2.06
CA GLY A 46 -12.31 -37.01 2.90
C GLY A 46 -13.67 -37.53 3.39
N ASN A 47 -14.59 -36.64 3.76
CA ASN A 47 -15.96 -37.01 4.13
C ASN A 47 -16.73 -37.63 2.97
N LEU A 48 -16.63 -37.05 1.78
CA LEU A 48 -17.25 -37.61 0.58
C LEU A 48 -16.66 -38.99 0.24
N ALA A 49 -15.33 -39.15 0.29
CA ALA A 49 -14.66 -40.42 0.01
C ALA A 49 -15.13 -41.55 0.94
N ARG A 50 -15.31 -41.27 2.24
CA ARG A 50 -15.88 -42.22 3.19
C ARG A 50 -17.32 -42.60 2.85
N ARG A 51 -18.13 -41.63 2.45
CA ARG A 51 -19.54 -41.86 2.07
C ARG A 51 -19.68 -42.64 0.77
N VAL A 52 -18.79 -42.44 -0.21
CA VAL A 52 -18.69 -43.26 -1.43
C VAL A 52 -18.44 -44.74 -1.08
N GLN A 53 -17.60 -45.03 -0.09
CA GLN A 53 -17.36 -46.41 0.35
C GLN A 53 -18.59 -47.02 1.03
N LEU A 54 -19.30 -46.25 1.87
CA LEU A 54 -20.53 -46.69 2.53
C LEU A 54 -21.70 -46.91 1.55
N GLU A 55 -21.79 -46.12 0.49
CA GLU A 55 -22.77 -46.29 -0.60
C GLU A 55 -22.60 -47.64 -1.29
N LYS A 56 -21.36 -48.05 -1.61
CA LYS A 56 -21.07 -49.36 -2.21
C LYS A 56 -21.51 -50.53 -1.33
N MET A 57 -21.55 -50.33 -0.01
CA MET A 57 -22.00 -51.31 0.97
C MET A 57 -23.51 -51.24 1.25
N GLY A 58 -24.25 -50.34 0.58
CA GLY A 58 -25.68 -50.13 0.80
C GLY A 58 -26.02 -49.50 2.16
N ALA A 59 -25.02 -48.93 2.85
CA ALA A 59 -25.12 -48.47 4.24
C ALA A 59 -25.38 -46.95 4.36
N ILE A 60 -25.75 -46.26 3.27
CA ILE A 60 -26.02 -44.82 3.28
C ILE A 60 -27.21 -44.45 2.39
N ASP A 61 -27.91 -43.40 2.80
CA ASP A 61 -28.97 -42.72 2.06
C ASP A 61 -28.41 -41.83 0.94
N LYS A 62 -29.17 -41.73 -0.16
CA LYS A 62 -28.81 -40.89 -1.32
C LYS A 62 -28.73 -39.41 -0.96
N GLU A 63 -29.54 -38.96 -0.02
CA GLU A 63 -29.58 -37.57 0.44
C GLU A 63 -28.25 -37.18 1.10
N SER A 64 -27.80 -37.98 2.08
CA SER A 64 -26.48 -37.86 2.70
C SER A 64 -25.31 -37.84 1.73
N PHE A 65 -25.36 -38.63 0.65
CA PHE A 65 -24.32 -38.63 -0.37
C PHE A 65 -24.32 -37.31 -1.15
N GLN A 66 -25.50 -36.85 -1.55
CA GLN A 66 -25.68 -35.59 -2.27
C GLN A 66 -25.22 -34.39 -1.43
N HIS A 67 -25.60 -34.32 -0.15
CA HIS A 67 -25.14 -33.30 0.80
C HIS A 67 -23.60 -33.26 0.91
N ALA A 68 -22.94 -34.42 0.93
CA ALA A 68 -21.48 -34.46 0.99
C ALA A 68 -20.82 -33.96 -0.29
N LYS A 69 -21.42 -34.22 -1.46
CA LYS A 69 -20.95 -33.69 -2.74
C LYS A 69 -21.11 -32.17 -2.80
N GLU A 70 -22.25 -31.66 -2.36
CA GLU A 70 -22.53 -30.22 -2.26
C GLU A 70 -21.56 -29.53 -1.29
N ALA A 71 -21.23 -30.17 -0.17
CA ALA A 71 -20.24 -29.65 0.77
C ALA A 71 -18.84 -29.49 0.14
N VAL A 72 -18.43 -30.43 -0.72
CA VAL A 72 -17.16 -30.33 -1.46
C VAL A 72 -17.19 -29.17 -2.46
N GLU A 73 -18.28 -29.04 -3.24
CA GLU A 73 -18.42 -27.94 -4.19
C GLU A 73 -18.45 -26.58 -3.49
N LEU A 74 -19.14 -26.47 -2.34
CA LEU A 74 -19.15 -25.26 -1.51
C LEU A 74 -17.76 -24.93 -0.98
N ALA A 75 -17.03 -25.90 -0.43
CA ALA A 75 -15.67 -25.69 0.08
C ALA A 75 -14.72 -25.25 -1.03
N LYS A 76 -14.87 -25.81 -2.25
CA LYS A 76 -14.09 -25.44 -3.43
C LYS A 76 -14.41 -24.01 -3.89
N ALA A 77 -15.68 -23.61 -3.89
CA ALA A 77 -16.11 -22.26 -4.21
C ALA A 77 -15.52 -21.24 -3.21
N ASN A 78 -15.56 -21.56 -1.91
CA ASN A 78 -14.98 -20.72 -0.86
C ASN A 78 -13.45 -20.57 -1.00
N LEU A 79 -12.75 -21.66 -1.33
CA LEU A 79 -11.32 -21.63 -1.60
C LEU A 79 -10.99 -20.71 -2.78
N ASN A 80 -11.72 -20.85 -3.89
CA ASN A 80 -11.54 -19.99 -5.06
C ASN A 80 -11.80 -18.52 -4.75
N ALA A 81 -12.86 -18.22 -3.98
CA ALA A 81 -13.15 -16.86 -3.54
C ALA A 81 -12.00 -16.26 -2.72
N SER A 82 -11.44 -17.00 -1.76
CA SER A 82 -10.29 -16.54 -0.98
C SER A 82 -9.02 -16.38 -1.83
N LYS A 83 -8.76 -17.27 -2.80
CA LYS A 83 -7.64 -17.12 -3.74
C LYS A 83 -7.76 -15.85 -4.58
N ASN A 84 -8.97 -15.55 -5.06
CA ASN A 84 -9.24 -14.33 -5.82
C ASN A 84 -9.07 -13.07 -4.97
N GLN A 85 -9.56 -13.08 -3.72
CA GLN A 85 -9.35 -11.97 -2.78
C GLN A 85 -7.87 -11.73 -2.48
N LEU A 86 -7.11 -12.80 -2.28
CA LEU A 86 -5.66 -12.72 -2.10
C LEU A 86 -4.97 -12.13 -3.33
N ALA A 87 -5.30 -12.62 -4.53
CA ALA A 87 -4.71 -12.12 -5.78
C ALA A 87 -5.03 -10.63 -6.00
N ALA A 88 -6.26 -10.21 -5.70
CA ALA A 88 -6.67 -8.81 -5.79
C ALA A 88 -5.87 -7.90 -4.84
N ASN A 89 -5.69 -8.33 -3.58
CA ASN A 89 -4.92 -7.55 -2.60
C ASN A 89 -3.41 -7.58 -2.87
N GLN A 90 -2.89 -8.70 -3.37
CA GLN A 90 -1.51 -8.78 -3.84
C GLN A 90 -1.28 -7.88 -5.05
N ALA A 91 -2.24 -7.74 -5.97
CA ALA A 91 -2.08 -6.81 -7.10
C ALA A 91 -1.99 -5.34 -6.67
N LEU A 92 -2.61 -4.97 -5.54
CA LEU A 92 -2.47 -3.63 -4.95
C LEU A 92 -1.06 -3.40 -4.39
N LEU A 93 -0.45 -4.44 -3.83
CA LEU A 93 0.96 -4.45 -3.42
C LEU A 93 1.81 -4.80 -4.62
N SER A 94 2.21 -3.80 -5.40
CA SER A 94 3.19 -4.00 -6.49
C SER A 94 4.33 -4.88 -6.00
N ASN A 95 4.77 -5.86 -6.80
CA ASN A 95 5.75 -6.89 -6.45
C ASN A 95 7.19 -6.36 -6.21
N VAL A 96 7.29 -5.08 -5.89
CA VAL A 96 8.50 -4.31 -5.62
C VAL A 96 8.67 -4.12 -4.11
N PRO A 97 9.91 -3.99 -3.62
CA PRO A 97 10.20 -3.76 -2.22
C PRO A 97 9.39 -2.60 -1.65
N LEU A 98 9.11 -2.63 -0.34
CA LEU A 98 8.38 -1.58 0.39
C LEU A 98 8.81 -0.15 -0.03
N ARG A 99 10.13 0.08 -0.16
CA ARG A 99 10.69 1.39 -0.53
C ARG A 99 10.43 1.83 -1.97
N GLU A 100 10.16 0.90 -2.87
CA GLU A 100 9.95 1.12 -4.30
C GLU A 100 8.46 1.19 -4.65
N GLN A 101 7.58 1.04 -3.66
CA GLN A 101 6.16 1.19 -3.90
C GLN A 101 5.81 2.63 -4.33
N PRO A 102 4.94 2.80 -5.34
CA PRO A 102 4.62 4.11 -5.90
C PRO A 102 4.17 5.13 -4.85
N GLN A 103 3.40 4.69 -3.85
CA GLN A 103 2.91 5.54 -2.76
C GLN A 103 4.04 6.08 -1.89
N ILE A 104 5.02 5.23 -1.55
CA ILE A 104 6.19 5.61 -0.77
C ILE A 104 7.13 6.49 -1.60
N GLN A 105 7.31 6.19 -2.88
CA GLN A 105 8.15 7.00 -3.77
C GLN A 105 7.58 8.41 -3.98
N ASN A 106 6.26 8.53 -4.12
CA ASN A 106 5.58 9.83 -4.20
C ASN A 106 5.74 10.63 -2.90
N ALA A 107 5.64 9.97 -1.74
CA ALA A 107 5.87 10.62 -0.45
C ALA A 107 7.33 11.04 -0.24
N ILE A 108 8.31 10.23 -0.68
CA ILE A 108 9.73 10.57 -0.69
C ILE A 108 9.99 11.79 -1.60
N ASN A 109 9.40 11.81 -2.79
CA ASN A 109 9.54 12.94 -3.72
C ASN A 109 8.92 14.22 -3.13
N SER A 110 7.79 14.11 -2.44
CA SER A 110 7.14 15.23 -1.75
C SER A 110 7.99 15.76 -0.60
N LEU A 111 8.62 14.87 0.18
CA LEU A 111 9.60 15.22 1.21
C LEU A 111 10.82 15.94 0.61
N LYS A 112 11.37 15.42 -0.49
CA LYS A 112 12.50 16.03 -1.20
C LYS A 112 12.15 17.42 -1.73
N GLN A 113 10.97 17.59 -2.32
CA GLN A 113 10.49 18.90 -2.78
C GLN A 113 10.31 19.88 -1.62
N ALA A 114 9.69 19.46 -0.51
CA ALA A 114 9.53 20.29 0.68
C ALA A 114 10.90 20.71 1.27
N TRP A 115 11.87 19.80 1.29
CA TRP A 115 13.23 20.08 1.75
C TRP A 115 13.99 21.02 0.80
N LEU A 116 13.90 20.82 -0.52
CA LEU A 116 14.49 21.70 -1.53
C LEU A 116 13.89 23.10 -1.47
N ASN A 117 12.57 23.24 -1.29
CA ASN A 117 11.92 24.52 -1.12
C ASN A 117 12.41 25.24 0.15
N LEU A 118 12.63 24.51 1.24
CA LEU A 118 13.24 25.06 2.45
C LEU A 118 14.68 25.54 2.21
N GLN A 119 15.51 24.75 1.52
CA GLN A 119 16.89 25.14 1.21
C GLN A 119 16.97 26.32 0.24
N ARG A 120 16.13 26.36 -0.80
CA ARG A 120 16.05 27.45 -1.78
C ARG A 120 15.56 28.77 -1.18
N THR A 121 15.02 28.78 0.03
CA THR A 121 14.74 30.02 0.77
C THR A 121 15.97 30.63 1.45
N LYS A 122 17.14 29.96 1.46
CA LYS A 122 18.44 30.57 1.77
C LYS A 122 19.07 31.10 0.49
N ILE A 123 18.75 32.34 0.13
CA ILE A 123 19.46 33.07 -0.93
C ILE A 123 20.84 33.44 -0.37
N ARG A 124 21.91 32.78 -0.84
CA ARG A 124 23.29 33.23 -0.62
C ARG A 124 23.77 33.99 -1.85
N SER A 125 24.50 35.08 -1.63
CA SER A 125 25.15 35.82 -2.72
C SER A 125 26.16 34.91 -3.42
N PRO A 126 26.14 34.81 -4.77
CA PRO A 126 27.11 34.01 -5.52
C PRO A 126 28.46 34.70 -5.70
N ILE A 127 28.61 35.95 -5.26
CA ILE A 127 29.83 36.77 -5.35
C ILE A 127 30.02 37.59 -4.06
N ASP A 128 31.28 37.89 -3.72
CA ASP A 128 31.62 38.90 -2.71
C ASP A 128 31.45 40.29 -3.33
N GLY A 129 30.55 41.11 -2.76
CA GLY A 129 30.25 42.46 -3.27
C GLY A 129 29.39 43.26 -2.29
N TYR A 130 29.43 44.59 -2.40
CA TYR A 130 28.66 45.49 -1.53
C TYR A 130 27.21 45.64 -2.01
N VAL A 131 26.25 45.51 -1.09
CA VAL A 131 24.81 45.61 -1.35
C VAL A 131 24.44 47.08 -1.66
N ALA A 132 24.31 47.43 -2.94
CA ALA A 132 24.12 48.82 -3.36
C ALA A 132 22.69 49.36 -3.22
N ARG A 133 21.63 48.53 -3.20
CA ARG A 133 20.25 48.97 -2.89
C ARG A 133 19.41 47.86 -2.26
N ARG A 134 18.87 48.11 -1.06
CA ARG A 134 17.95 47.22 -0.33
C ARG A 134 16.52 47.73 -0.48
N ASN A 135 15.77 47.21 -1.44
CA ASN A 135 14.33 47.49 -1.59
C ASN A 135 13.48 46.24 -1.25
N VAL A 136 13.67 45.70 -0.03
CA VAL A 136 12.81 44.63 0.49
C VAL A 136 12.41 44.97 1.92
N GLN A 137 11.13 45.21 2.13
CA GLN A 137 10.51 45.45 3.43
C GLN A 137 10.14 44.11 4.07
N VAL A 138 10.42 43.97 5.37
CA VAL A 138 10.22 42.72 6.12
C VAL A 138 8.72 42.38 6.13
N GLY A 139 8.26 41.43 5.30
CA GLY A 139 6.86 40.99 5.28
C GLY A 139 6.24 40.64 3.92
N GLN A 140 6.88 40.91 2.79
CA GLN A 140 6.31 40.57 1.47
C GLN A 140 6.51 39.10 1.08
N ALA A 141 5.43 38.46 0.62
CA ALA A 141 5.48 37.16 -0.06
C ALA A 141 5.95 37.37 -1.50
N VAL A 142 6.93 36.59 -1.96
CA VAL A 142 7.53 36.74 -3.29
C VAL A 142 7.33 35.46 -4.10
N SER A 143 6.81 35.61 -5.33
CA SER A 143 6.54 34.51 -6.26
C SER A 143 7.77 34.12 -7.08
N VAL A 144 7.85 32.85 -7.48
CA VAL A 144 8.92 32.29 -8.33
C VAL A 144 8.91 32.99 -9.69
N GLY A 145 10.02 33.64 -10.06
CA GLY A 145 10.20 34.30 -11.38
C GLY A 145 10.37 35.82 -11.36
N GLY A 146 10.21 36.49 -10.22
CA GLY A 146 10.50 37.93 -10.12
C GLY A 146 12.00 38.19 -9.98
N ALA A 147 12.57 39.04 -10.84
CA ALA A 147 13.91 39.58 -10.64
C ALA A 147 13.93 40.44 -9.36
N LEU A 148 14.66 40.00 -8.33
CA LEU A 148 14.67 40.65 -7.01
C LEU A 148 15.93 41.46 -6.73
N MET A 149 16.97 41.32 -7.55
CA MET A 149 18.18 42.14 -7.49
C MET A 149 18.75 42.29 -8.90
N ALA A 150 19.17 43.51 -9.26
CA ALA A 150 20.12 43.74 -10.34
C ALA A 150 21.48 43.98 -9.69
N VAL A 151 22.48 43.20 -10.07
CA VAL A 151 23.89 43.45 -9.72
C VAL A 151 24.55 44.03 -10.96
N GLY A 152 25.03 45.26 -10.87
CA GLY A 152 25.92 45.88 -11.86
C GLY A 152 27.35 45.87 -11.32
N ILE A 153 28.32 45.75 -12.23
CA ILE A 153 29.74 46.02 -11.98
C ILE A 153 30.00 47.50 -11.71
#